data_AF-A0A9E2RVE1-F1
#
_entry.id   AF-A0A9E2RVE1-F1
#
_cell.length_a   1.000
_cell.length_b   1.000
_cell.length_c   1.000
_cell.angle_alpha   90.00
_cell.angle_beta   90.00
_cell.angle_gamma   90.00
#
_symmetry.space_group_name_H-M   'P 1'
#
loop_
_entity.id
_entity.type
_entity.pdbx_description
1 polymer ?
#
loop_
_entity_poly.entity_id
_entity_poly.type
_entity_poly.pdbx_seq_one_letter_code
_entity_poly.pdbx_strand_id
1 'polypeptide(L)'
;MTNADDSRTTGMGLWTDANNILQAVKLLVGKNKLMNVRYYLLGHGIEEALKAFIRANHGTLECLKSIGHDMEFAYDWANTCGLSNYCNMTTEDKRALSMLNRYYKSKELEYRTTGYKEYPPEDLLNRVPRKFIDLN
;
A
#
# COMPACT_ATOMS: atom_id res chain seq x y z
N MET A 1 1.10 -18.61 -24.49
CA MET A 1 1.17 -17.19 -24.89
C MET A 1 1.15 -16.35 -23.62
N THR A 2 2.28 -15.74 -23.27
CA THR A 2 2.33 -14.81 -22.14
C THR A 2 1.52 -13.57 -22.51
N ASN A 3 0.49 -13.27 -21.72
CA ASN A 3 -0.37 -12.11 -21.94
C ASN A 3 0.53 -10.84 -21.87
N ALA A 4 0.41 -9.90 -22.81
CA ALA A 4 1.29 -8.71 -22.85
C ALA A 4 1.22 -7.87 -21.56
N ASP A 5 0.10 -7.93 -20.84
CA ASP A 5 -0.06 -7.38 -19.49
C ASP A 5 0.83 -8.06 -18.46
N ASP A 6 0.98 -9.39 -18.54
CA ASP A 6 1.69 -10.19 -17.56
C ASP A 6 3.21 -9.94 -17.59
N SER A 7 3.75 -9.59 -18.77
CA SER A 7 5.13 -9.13 -18.95
C SER A 7 5.39 -7.70 -18.49
N ARG A 8 4.34 -6.85 -18.40
CA ARG A 8 4.46 -5.46 -17.93
C ARG A 8 4.27 -5.35 -16.42
N THR A 9 3.41 -6.18 -15.85
CA THR A 9 3.10 -6.22 -14.41
C THR A 9 3.96 -7.27 -13.69
N THR A 10 5.26 -7.02 -13.65
CA THR A 10 6.21 -7.86 -12.91
C THR A 10 6.28 -7.44 -11.43
N GLY A 11 6.69 -8.35 -10.55
CA GLY A 11 6.89 -8.01 -9.13
C GLY A 11 7.91 -6.88 -8.95
N MET A 12 9.00 -6.91 -9.72
CA MET A 12 10.02 -5.84 -9.71
C MET A 12 9.49 -4.50 -10.24
N GLY A 13 8.66 -4.53 -11.29
CA GLY A 13 8.00 -3.32 -11.82
C GLY A 13 7.09 -2.68 -10.77
N LEU A 14 6.20 -3.47 -10.17
CA LEU A 14 5.31 -3.01 -9.11
C LEU A 14 6.08 -2.48 -7.89
N TRP A 15 7.17 -3.13 -7.51
CA TRP A 15 8.02 -2.65 -6.41
C TRP A 15 8.71 -1.32 -6.73
N THR A 16 9.12 -1.12 -7.98
CA THR A 16 9.70 0.15 -8.45
C THR A 16 8.67 1.27 -8.37
N ASP A 17 7.44 1.00 -8.83
CA ASP A 17 6.34 1.96 -8.78
C ASP A 17 5.97 2.31 -7.33
N ALA A 18 5.83 1.30 -6.47
CA ALA A 18 5.59 1.48 -5.03
C ALA A 18 6.66 2.35 -4.38
N ASN A 19 7.94 2.11 -4.69
CA ASN A 19 9.04 2.93 -4.19
C ASN A 19 8.95 4.39 -4.64
N ASN A 20 8.67 4.63 -5.92
CA ASN A 20 8.56 5.98 -6.46
C ASN A 20 7.41 6.74 -5.79
N ILE A 21 6.25 6.08 -5.60
CA ILE A 21 5.11 6.64 -4.89
C ILE A 21 5.47 6.99 -3.44
N LEU A 22 6.11 6.07 -2.72
CA LEU A 22 6.47 6.26 -1.32
C LEU A 22 7.59 7.31 -1.14
N GLN A 23 8.47 7.47 -2.14
CA GLN A 23 9.40 8.59 -2.20
C GLN A 23 8.67 9.92 -2.41
N ALA A 24 7.65 9.96 -3.28
CA ALA A 24 6.83 11.16 -3.46
C ALA A 24 6.10 11.56 -2.17
N VAL A 25 5.62 10.60 -1.37
CA VAL A 25 5.03 10.88 -0.05
C VAL A 25 6.00 11.64 0.86
N LYS A 26 7.29 11.27 0.87
CA LYS A 26 8.31 11.95 1.69
C LYS A 26 8.42 13.43 1.34
N LEU A 27 8.24 13.80 0.06
CA LEU A 27 8.26 15.21 -0.39
C LEU A 27 7.04 16.02 0.08
N LEU A 28 5.96 15.34 0.49
CA LEU A 28 4.71 15.97 0.95
C LEU A 28 4.62 16.11 2.47
N VAL A 29 5.61 15.61 3.22
CA VAL A 29 5.63 15.72 4.69
C VAL A 29 5.63 17.20 5.11
N GLY A 30 4.80 17.54 6.09
CA GLY A 30 4.60 18.92 6.56
C GLY A 30 3.77 19.82 5.62
N LYS A 31 3.28 19.31 4.48
CA LYS A 31 2.40 20.05 3.57
C LYS A 31 0.92 19.78 3.89
N ASN A 32 0.42 20.40 4.96
CA ASN A 32 -0.95 20.17 5.47
C ASN A 32 -2.07 20.34 4.43
N LYS A 33 -1.91 21.28 3.47
CA LYS A 33 -2.88 21.48 2.38
C LYS A 33 -3.00 20.28 1.43
N LEU A 34 -2.01 19.39 1.43
CA LEU A 34 -1.92 18.20 0.58
C LEU A 34 -2.13 16.91 1.37
N MET A 35 -2.72 16.99 2.57
CA MET A 35 -2.89 15.84 3.46
C MET A 35 -3.65 14.69 2.77
N ASN A 36 -4.79 14.94 2.14
CA ASN A 36 -5.56 13.88 1.47
C ASN A 36 -4.76 13.21 0.35
N VAL A 37 -4.07 14.01 -0.47
CA VAL A 37 -3.20 13.50 -1.56
C VAL A 37 -2.07 12.65 -0.98
N ARG A 38 -1.43 13.11 0.09
CA ARG A 38 -0.37 12.37 0.77
C ARG A 38 -0.87 11.04 1.32
N TYR A 39 -2.02 11.02 1.97
CA TYR A 39 -2.61 9.80 2.53
C TYR A 39 -3.04 8.83 1.43
N TYR A 40 -3.57 9.35 0.31
CA TYR A 40 -3.88 8.55 -0.87
C TYR A 40 -2.63 7.88 -1.42
N LEU A 41 -1.55 8.65 -1.65
CA LEU A 41 -0.28 8.12 -2.15
C LEU A 41 0.33 7.12 -1.17
N LEU A 42 0.19 7.35 0.14
CA LEU A 42 0.68 6.40 1.14
C LEU A 42 -0.09 5.07 1.07
N GLY A 43 -1.42 5.12 0.95
CA GLY A 43 -2.25 3.92 0.79
C GLY A 43 -1.95 3.18 -0.51
N HIS A 44 -1.86 3.92 -1.62
CA HIS A 44 -1.52 3.36 -2.92
C HIS A 44 -0.13 2.73 -2.94
N GLY A 45 0.88 3.40 -2.39
CA GLY A 45 2.24 2.87 -2.32
C GLY A 45 2.35 1.61 -1.46
N ILE A 46 1.62 1.53 -0.33
CA ILE A 46 1.58 0.32 0.50
C ILE A 46 0.92 -0.84 -0.26
N GLU A 47 -0.23 -0.59 -0.88
CA GLU A 47 -0.93 -1.60 -1.66
C GLU A 47 -0.07 -2.12 -2.82
N GLU A 48 0.58 -1.23 -3.56
CA GLU A 48 1.48 -1.60 -4.66
C GLU A 48 2.68 -2.42 -4.16
N ALA A 49 3.26 -2.08 -3.00
CA ALA A 49 4.33 -2.87 -2.41
C ALA A 49 3.86 -4.29 -2.01
N LEU A 50 2.65 -4.43 -1.47
CA LEU A 50 2.06 -5.73 -1.13
C LEU A 50 1.75 -6.55 -2.39
N LYS A 51 1.18 -5.91 -3.43
CA LYS A 51 0.95 -6.54 -4.74
C LYS A 51 2.26 -7.00 -5.37
N ALA A 52 3.32 -6.20 -5.26
CA ALA A 52 4.66 -6.57 -5.72
C ALA A 52 5.17 -7.84 -5.03
N PHE A 53 5.04 -7.93 -3.70
CA PHE A 53 5.42 -9.12 -2.92
C PHE A 53 4.62 -10.35 -3.34
N ILE A 54 3.29 -10.23 -3.44
CA ILE A 54 2.41 -11.33 -3.89
C ILE A 54 2.81 -11.78 -5.29
N ARG A 55 3.07 -10.84 -6.20
CA ARG A 55 3.49 -11.14 -7.58
C ARG A 55 4.84 -11.85 -7.65
N ALA A 56 5.80 -11.43 -6.83
CA ALA A 56 7.10 -12.09 -6.71
C ALA A 56 6.98 -13.52 -6.18
N ASN A 57 5.98 -13.79 -5.34
CA ASN A 57 5.65 -15.10 -4.78
C ASN A 57 4.57 -15.84 -5.60
N HIS A 58 4.64 -15.75 -6.93
CA HIS A 58 3.80 -16.48 -7.89
C HIS A 58 2.31 -16.09 -7.98
N GLY A 59 1.90 -14.96 -7.39
CA GLY A 59 0.55 -14.41 -7.60
C GLY A 59 0.29 -14.05 -9.07
N THR A 60 -0.90 -14.36 -9.58
CA THR A 60 -1.30 -14.02 -10.96
C THR A 60 -1.81 -12.59 -11.06
N LEU A 61 -1.83 -12.01 -12.26
CA LEU A 61 -2.39 -10.69 -12.47
C LEU A 61 -3.89 -10.60 -12.09
N GLU A 62 -4.65 -11.67 -12.31
CA GLU A 62 -6.06 -11.76 -11.90
C GLU A 62 -6.20 -11.68 -10.38
N CYS A 63 -5.32 -12.38 -9.65
CA CYS A 63 -5.23 -12.28 -8.20
C CYS A 63 -4.92 -10.85 -7.74
N LEU A 64 -3.96 -10.17 -8.37
CA LEU A 64 -3.65 -8.79 -8.00
C LEU A 64 -4.81 -7.83 -8.26
N LYS A 65 -5.55 -8.04 -9.35
CA LYS A 65 -6.73 -7.22 -9.71
C LYS A 65 -7.87 -7.40 -8.72
N SER A 66 -8.07 -8.61 -8.18
CA SER A 66 -9.15 -8.88 -7.23
C SER A 66 -8.97 -8.20 -5.87
N ILE A 67 -7.74 -7.79 -5.53
CA ILE A 67 -7.44 -7.04 -4.30
C ILE A 67 -8.14 -5.67 -4.28
N GLY A 68 -8.29 -5.03 -5.44
CA GLY A 68 -8.92 -3.70 -5.53
C GLY A 68 -8.10 -2.62 -4.80
N HIS A 69 -8.78 -1.87 -3.93
CA HIS A 69 -8.24 -0.80 -3.07
C HIS A 69 -8.28 -1.19 -1.58
N ASP A 70 -7.97 -2.44 -1.27
CA ASP A 70 -8.07 -2.98 0.10
C ASP A 70 -6.71 -3.44 0.61
N MET A 71 -6.07 -2.58 1.39
CA MET A 71 -4.75 -2.83 1.96
C MET A 71 -4.74 -3.92 3.02
N GLU A 72 -5.83 -4.09 3.78
CA GLU A 72 -5.92 -5.17 4.78
C GLU A 72 -5.98 -6.51 4.07
N PHE A 73 -6.83 -6.61 3.04
CA PHE A 73 -6.91 -7.82 2.22
C PHE A 73 -5.58 -8.11 1.50
N ALA A 74 -4.93 -7.09 0.94
CA ALA A 74 -3.60 -7.23 0.35
C ALA A 74 -2.56 -7.74 1.37
N TYR A 75 -2.60 -7.23 2.60
CA TYR A 75 -1.69 -7.64 3.66
C TYR A 75 -1.93 -9.08 4.10
N ASP A 76 -3.18 -9.47 4.34
CA ASP A 76 -3.53 -10.84 4.72
C ASP A 76 -3.12 -11.84 3.64
N TRP A 77 -3.31 -11.50 2.36
CA TRP A 77 -2.85 -12.34 1.27
C TRP A 77 -1.32 -12.39 1.19
N ALA A 78 -0.63 -11.27 1.32
CA ALA A 78 0.82 -11.27 1.36
C ALA A 78 1.35 -12.16 2.52
N ASN A 79 0.66 -12.19 3.67
CA ASN A 79 1.00 -13.13 4.76
C ASN A 79 0.81 -14.60 4.37
N THR A 80 -0.24 -14.94 3.61
CA THR A 80 -0.38 -16.32 3.12
C THR A 80 0.72 -16.69 2.12
N CYS A 81 1.30 -15.70 1.43
CA CYS A 81 2.52 -15.84 0.62
C CYS A 81 3.83 -15.80 1.44
N GLY A 82 3.79 -15.71 2.77
CA GLY A 82 4.98 -15.75 3.64
C GLY A 82 5.61 -14.40 3.98
N LEU A 83 4.89 -13.28 3.79
CA LEU A 83 5.37 -11.93 4.14
C LEU A 83 5.87 -11.81 5.59
N SER A 84 5.23 -12.52 6.52
CA SER A 84 5.58 -12.50 7.94
C SER A 84 7.01 -12.97 8.24
N ASN A 85 7.64 -13.71 7.33
CA ASN A 85 9.04 -14.14 7.44
C ASN A 85 10.03 -12.98 7.21
N TYR A 86 9.59 -11.92 6.55
CA TYR A 86 10.43 -10.80 6.13
C TYR A 86 10.03 -9.48 6.81
N CYS A 87 8.73 -9.30 7.09
CA CYS A 87 8.19 -8.09 7.68
C CYS A 87 7.40 -8.43 8.96
N ASN A 88 7.92 -7.98 10.11
CA ASN A 88 7.20 -8.07 11.37
C ASN A 88 6.35 -6.80 11.63
N MET A 89 5.05 -6.87 11.38
CA MET A 89 4.12 -5.78 11.71
C MET A 89 3.66 -5.87 13.17
N THR A 90 3.95 -4.80 13.93
CA THR A 90 3.46 -4.65 15.30
C THR A 90 1.95 -4.44 15.33
N THR A 91 1.34 -4.61 16.49
CA THR A 91 -0.10 -4.29 16.70
C THR A 91 -0.42 -2.86 16.30
N GLU A 92 0.48 -1.91 16.60
CA GLU A 92 0.32 -0.51 16.20
C GLU A 92 0.39 -0.33 14.68
N ASP A 93 1.30 -1.00 13.99
CA ASP A 93 1.39 -0.93 12.52
C ASP A 93 0.10 -1.41 11.86
N LYS A 94 -0.46 -2.52 12.35
CA LYS A 94 -1.73 -3.06 11.86
C LYS A 94 -2.89 -2.10 12.11
N ARG A 95 -2.89 -1.41 13.26
CA ARG A 95 -3.88 -0.35 13.55
C ARG A 95 -3.74 0.82 12.60
N ALA A 96 -2.53 1.33 12.33
CA ALA A 96 -2.35 2.39 11.33
C ALA A 96 -2.80 1.96 9.93
N LEU A 97 -2.42 0.75 9.52
CA LEU A 97 -2.85 0.19 8.23
C LEU A 97 -4.38 0.18 8.14
N SER A 98 -5.05 -0.33 9.17
CA SER A 98 -6.51 -0.42 9.18
C SER A 98 -7.20 0.95 9.18
N MET A 99 -6.70 1.89 9.97
CA MET A 99 -7.22 3.26 9.98
C MET A 99 -7.08 3.94 8.62
N LEU A 100 -5.95 3.76 7.92
CA LEU A 100 -5.77 4.29 6.57
C LEU A 100 -6.66 3.55 5.55
N ASN A 101 -6.76 2.23 5.68
CA ASN A 101 -7.55 1.39 4.77
C ASN A 101 -9.00 1.81 4.72
N ARG A 102 -9.59 2.21 5.86
CA ARG A 102 -10.95 2.74 5.91
C ARG A 102 -11.20 3.84 4.87
N TYR A 103 -10.30 4.83 4.78
CA TYR A 103 -10.45 5.97 3.86
C TYR A 103 -9.97 5.67 2.44
N TYR A 104 -8.94 4.84 2.31
CA TYR A 104 -8.39 4.44 1.01
C TYR A 104 -9.39 3.55 0.25
N LYS A 105 -9.93 2.51 0.92
CA LYS A 105 -10.92 1.59 0.35
C LYS A 105 -12.22 2.29 -0.03
N SER A 106 -12.67 3.27 0.75
CA SER A 106 -13.86 4.07 0.44
C SER A 106 -13.61 5.19 -0.57
N LYS A 107 -12.37 5.38 -1.06
CA LYS A 107 -11.94 6.45 -1.96
C LYS A 107 -12.20 7.87 -1.43
N GLU A 108 -12.35 8.01 -0.11
CA GLU A 108 -12.60 9.28 0.56
C GLU A 108 -11.42 10.27 0.55
N LEU A 109 -10.25 9.78 0.15
CA LEU A 109 -9.04 10.58 -0.06
C LEU A 109 -9.04 11.23 -1.44
N GLU A 110 -9.75 10.66 -2.40
CA GLU A 110 -9.86 11.11 -3.79
C GLU A 110 -11.10 11.98 -3.99
N TYR A 111 -12.23 11.59 -3.37
CA TYR A 111 -13.50 12.29 -3.49
C TYR A 111 -13.83 13.06 -2.22
N ARG A 112 -14.38 14.27 -2.40
CA ARG A 112 -14.78 15.12 -1.27
C ARG A 112 -15.96 14.49 -0.54
N THR A 113 -15.70 13.92 0.64
CA THR A 113 -16.72 13.51 1.59
C THR A 113 -16.77 14.46 2.78
N THR A 114 -17.98 14.79 3.25
CA THR A 114 -18.23 15.66 4.41
C THR A 114 -18.41 14.81 5.67
N GLY A 115 -17.77 15.18 6.79
CA GLY A 115 -17.87 14.49 8.07
C GLY A 115 -16.59 14.64 8.90
N TYR A 116 -16.64 14.20 10.16
CA TYR A 116 -15.45 14.13 11.01
C TYR A 116 -14.58 12.94 10.57
N LYS A 117 -13.27 13.16 10.40
CA LYS A 117 -12.30 12.13 9.98
C LYS A 117 -11.22 11.97 11.04
N GLU A 118 -10.97 10.73 11.43
CA GLU A 118 -9.89 10.34 12.33
C GLU A 118 -8.77 9.67 11.54
N TYR A 119 -7.67 10.37 11.34
CA TYR A 119 -6.49 9.88 10.63
C TYR A 119 -5.47 9.29 11.62
N PRO A 120 -4.73 8.23 11.23
CA PRO A 120 -3.65 7.73 12.09
C PRO A 120 -2.51 8.77 12.22
N PRO A 121 -1.76 8.75 13.33
CA PRO A 121 -0.60 9.62 13.53
C PRO A 121 0.43 9.49 12.40
N GLU A 122 0.99 10.62 11.96
CA GLU A 122 1.86 10.67 10.78
C GLU A 122 3.16 9.88 10.95
N ASP A 123 3.73 9.88 12.15
CA ASP A 123 4.92 9.12 12.52
C ASP A 123 4.70 7.61 12.38
N LEU A 124 3.53 7.12 12.82
CA LEU A 124 3.12 5.73 12.67
C LEU A 124 2.93 5.34 11.19
N LEU A 125 2.37 6.24 10.39
CA LEU A 125 2.16 6.00 8.96
C LEU A 125 3.46 5.96 8.17
N ASN A 126 4.44 6.80 8.51
CA ASN A 126 5.70 6.88 7.75
C ASN A 126 6.64 5.69 7.99
N ARG A 127 6.45 4.91 9.08
CA ARG A 127 7.25 3.71 9.37
C ARG A 127 6.73 2.45 8.66
N VAL A 128 5.42 2.36 8.44
CA VAL A 128 4.79 1.16 7.84
C VAL A 128 5.33 0.86 6.43
N PRO A 129 5.41 1.82 5.48
CA PRO A 129 5.89 1.55 4.14
C PRO A 129 7.34 1.07 4.07
N ARG A 130 8.21 1.49 5.01
CA ARG A 130 9.62 1.07 5.04
C ARG A 130 9.75 -0.44 5.19
N LYS A 131 8.84 -1.05 5.97
CA LYS A 131 8.85 -2.49 6.19
C LYS A 131 8.54 -3.31 4.94
N PHE A 132 7.94 -2.72 3.90
CA PHE A 132 7.63 -3.41 2.64
C PHE A 132 8.66 -3.14 1.55
N ILE A 133 9.29 -1.96 1.56
CA ILE A 133 10.33 -1.61 0.60
C ILE A 133 11.59 -2.45 0.81
N ASP A 134 11.99 -2.68 2.06
CA ASP A 134 13.26 -3.31 2.41
C ASP A 134 13.27 -4.86 2.25
N LEU A 135 12.27 -5.44 1.57
CA LEU A 135 12.08 -6.89 1.43
C LEU A 135 12.74 -7.51 0.19
N ASN A 136 13.36 -6.70 -0.68
CA ASN A 136 14.04 -7.14 -1.90
C ASN A 136 15.56 -7.20 -1.74
#